data_AF-A0A9N8VLN8-F1
#
_entry.id   AF-A0A9N8VLN8-F1
#
_cell.length_a   1.000
_cell.length_b   1.000
_cell.length_c   1.000
_cell.angle_alpha   90.00
_cell.angle_beta   90.00
_cell.angle_gamma   90.00
#
_symmetry.space_group_name_H-M   'P 1'
#
loop_
_entity.id
_entity.type
_entity.pdbx_description
1 polymer ?
#
loop_
_entity_poly.entity_id
_entity_poly.type
_entity_poly.pdbx_seq_one_letter_code
_entity_poly.pdbx_strand_id
1 'polypeptide(L)'
;MKNGNSEVYLSLYGVHFVNNGSVYMSAAERNQLWFEDLLRSMPSEALFDKIKPLLLSIINDKIRKYDEMFIRGEETIVEHVPVHTTPASCRYVLLLQLHPLSPSTSASPDLSQTIFHKTLTSFRIPLLSASLFTYSPDCKVSSISQDVKGIQLIKYYSKAVSYAIMACLVTVVQIYLVRMQIKYNSSALGLSRVSYWTIAVQAIMDGYLCLLHITTGILIESVFFPLASAAFFSFVLVSLFEMRYLLAIWHVQKSEVVSVRSGVGIVTQRGTTSAPHGRMHSSPLPSANDSKSELGGICAKCYVGLLVGVFIIIRSASFSDLFQDIVAILLVLSMFSFWVPQILRNVIRNTRRGLNLYYVVGMSFTRLVMPLYFLACPKNVLGREPSPLIYVIMSYVGAQVLILIAQECFGPRFFVPAKYLPPTHDYHPILDEMLAAGRCCAICMTAVDVSERKSRNEHMVTPCCHVFHTGCLEQWMKIKLECPICRSHLPIS
;
A
#
# COMPACT_ATOMS: atom_id res chain seq x y z
N MET A 1 -11.92 -15.93 -22.52
CA MET A 1 -11.06 -15.72 -23.71
C MET A 1 -11.06 -14.23 -24.01
N LYS A 2 -9.93 -13.60 -24.35
CA LYS A 2 -9.90 -12.19 -24.75
C LYS A 2 -10.13 -12.10 -26.26
N ASN A 3 -11.18 -11.40 -26.68
CA ASN A 3 -11.42 -11.03 -28.07
C ASN A 3 -11.66 -9.51 -28.09
N GLY A 4 -10.60 -8.73 -28.32
CA GLY A 4 -10.65 -7.26 -28.12
C GLY A 4 -10.86 -6.85 -26.66
N ASN A 5 -11.10 -5.55 -26.45
CA ASN A 5 -11.20 -4.86 -25.15
C ASN A 5 -12.38 -5.30 -24.26
N SER A 6 -13.10 -6.38 -24.59
CA SER A 6 -14.20 -6.93 -23.81
C SER A 6 -13.81 -8.29 -23.22
N GLU A 7 -13.81 -8.37 -21.88
CA GLU A 7 -13.73 -9.63 -21.16
C GLU A 7 -15.10 -10.30 -21.18
N VAL A 8 -15.21 -11.45 -21.85
CA VAL A 8 -16.43 -12.25 -21.88
C VAL A 8 -16.35 -13.32 -20.78
N TYR A 9 -17.28 -13.25 -19.83
CA TYR A 9 -17.45 -14.26 -18.78
C TYR A 9 -18.31 -15.41 -19.32
N LEU A 10 -17.70 -16.57 -19.50
CA LEU A 10 -18.38 -17.78 -19.98
C LEU A 10 -18.58 -18.74 -18.80
N SER A 11 -19.82 -19.19 -18.59
CA SER A 11 -20.11 -20.26 -17.64
C SER A 11 -19.81 -21.60 -18.31
N LEU A 12 -18.90 -22.39 -17.73
CA LEU A 12 -18.48 -23.69 -18.23
C LEU A 12 -19.19 -24.81 -17.46
N TYR A 13 -19.78 -25.75 -18.18
CA TYR A 13 -20.38 -26.97 -17.66
C TYR A 13 -19.85 -28.17 -18.41
N GLY A 14 -19.46 -29.24 -17.73
CA GLY A 14 -18.90 -30.39 -18.42
C GLY A 14 -18.81 -31.65 -17.60
N VAL A 15 -18.42 -32.73 -18.27
CA VAL A 15 -18.21 -34.06 -17.70
C VAL A 15 -16.74 -34.45 -17.90
N HIS A 16 -16.11 -34.94 -16.83
CA HIS A 16 -14.75 -35.46 -16.84
C HIS A 16 -14.77 -36.98 -16.71
N PHE A 17 -14.21 -37.67 -17.69
CA PHE A 17 -13.99 -39.11 -17.68
C PHE A 17 -12.61 -39.43 -17.10
N VAL A 18 -12.60 -39.79 -15.82
CA VAL A 18 -11.37 -40.07 -15.07
C VAL A 18 -10.52 -41.20 -15.71
N ASN A 19 -11.17 -42.20 -16.32
CA ASN A 19 -10.48 -43.38 -16.87
C ASN A 19 -9.57 -43.07 -18.06
N ASN A 20 -9.94 -42.11 -18.91
CA ASN A 20 -9.18 -41.75 -20.11
C ASN A 20 -8.70 -40.29 -20.11
N GLY A 21 -9.01 -39.53 -19.05
CA GLY A 21 -8.63 -38.12 -18.89
C GLY A 21 -9.32 -37.15 -19.86
N SER A 22 -10.38 -37.59 -20.54
CA SER A 22 -11.15 -36.74 -21.46
C SER A 22 -12.19 -35.91 -20.69
N VAL A 23 -12.31 -34.64 -21.05
CA VAL A 23 -13.25 -33.69 -20.45
C VAL A 23 -14.02 -33.02 -21.58
N TYR A 24 -15.35 -33.14 -21.55
CA TYR A 24 -16.26 -32.52 -22.51
C TYR A 24 -17.00 -31.41 -21.79
N MET A 25 -16.96 -30.20 -22.33
CA MET A 25 -17.60 -29.04 -21.72
C MET A 25 -18.37 -28.22 -22.77
N SER A 26 -19.43 -27.58 -22.32
CA SER A 26 -20.14 -26.52 -23.03
C SER A 26 -19.95 -25.23 -22.25
N ALA A 27 -19.71 -24.12 -22.96
CA ALA A 27 -19.58 -22.80 -22.39
C ALA A 27 -20.50 -21.82 -23.12
N ALA A 28 -21.28 -21.08 -22.34
CA ALA A 28 -22.21 -20.07 -22.85
C ALA A 28 -22.14 -18.81 -21.99
N GLU A 29 -22.54 -17.70 -22.59
CA GLU A 29 -22.66 -16.42 -21.90
C GLU A 29 -23.92 -16.41 -21.01
N ARG A 30 -23.81 -15.87 -19.79
CA ARG A 30 -24.92 -15.62 -18.84
C ARG A 30 -25.84 -16.81 -18.56
N ASN A 31 -25.28 -17.84 -17.91
CA ASN A 31 -26.00 -18.85 -17.12
C ASN A 31 -27.14 -19.63 -17.82
N GLN A 32 -27.26 -19.53 -19.13
CA GLN A 32 -28.14 -20.42 -19.89
C GLN A 32 -27.44 -21.78 -19.98
N LEU A 33 -28.02 -22.79 -19.34
CA LEU A 33 -27.48 -24.16 -19.37
C LEU A 33 -27.99 -24.89 -20.60
N TRP A 34 -27.13 -25.02 -21.60
CA TRP A 34 -27.41 -25.79 -22.80
C TRP A 34 -26.73 -27.15 -22.71
N PHE A 35 -27.34 -28.06 -21.95
CA PHE A 35 -26.84 -29.42 -21.81
C PHE A 35 -26.94 -30.23 -23.11
N GLU A 36 -27.80 -29.81 -24.04
CA GLU A 36 -27.93 -30.46 -25.35
C GLU A 36 -26.64 -30.42 -26.15
N ASP A 37 -25.94 -29.29 -26.17
CA ASP A 37 -24.68 -29.14 -26.91
C ASP A 37 -23.60 -30.08 -26.36
N LEU A 38 -23.61 -30.28 -25.03
CA LEU A 38 -22.73 -31.24 -24.37
C LEU A 38 -23.07 -32.68 -24.79
N LEU A 39 -24.33 -33.07 -24.77
CA LEU A 39 -24.76 -34.41 -25.19
C LEU A 39 -24.47 -34.68 -26.67
N ARG A 40 -24.69 -33.70 -27.55
CA ARG A 40 -24.40 -33.82 -28.99
C ARG A 40 -22.90 -33.89 -29.29
N SER A 41 -22.05 -33.38 -28.39
CA SER A 41 -20.60 -33.45 -28.53
C SER A 41 -19.99 -34.81 -28.17
N MET A 42 -20.81 -35.75 -27.68
CA MET A 42 -20.32 -37.08 -27.26
C MET A 42 -19.89 -37.91 -28.48
N PRO A 43 -18.69 -38.53 -28.44
CA PRO A 43 -18.15 -39.24 -29.59
C PRO A 43 -18.73 -40.65 -29.78
N SER A 44 -19.52 -41.17 -28.83
CA SER A 44 -20.14 -42.50 -28.93
C SER A 44 -21.48 -42.56 -28.17
N GLU A 45 -22.38 -43.44 -28.62
CA GLU A 45 -23.65 -43.73 -27.93
C GLU A 45 -23.42 -44.23 -26.50
N ALA A 46 -22.41 -45.06 -26.26
CA ALA A 46 -22.11 -45.57 -24.92
C ALA A 46 -21.78 -44.46 -23.91
N LEU A 47 -21.06 -43.42 -24.35
CA LEU A 47 -20.74 -42.25 -23.51
C LEU A 47 -22.00 -41.38 -23.29
N PHE A 48 -22.83 -41.25 -24.32
CA PHE A 48 -24.11 -40.55 -24.24
C PHE A 48 -25.05 -41.20 -23.22
N ASP A 49 -25.26 -42.52 -23.30
CA ASP A 49 -26.14 -43.27 -22.40
C ASP A 49 -25.65 -43.23 -20.95
N LYS A 50 -24.34 -43.16 -20.75
CA LYS A 50 -23.74 -43.03 -19.41
C LYS A 50 -23.98 -41.65 -18.80
N ILE A 51 -23.95 -40.58 -19.59
CA ILE A 51 -24.12 -39.20 -19.09
C ILE A 51 -25.59 -38.82 -18.94
N LYS A 52 -26.46 -39.30 -19.83
CA LYS A 52 -27.89 -39.01 -19.86
C LYS A 52 -28.57 -39.04 -18.47
N PRO A 53 -28.46 -40.10 -17.65
CA PRO A 53 -29.11 -40.14 -16.34
C PRO A 53 -28.54 -39.12 -15.35
N LEU A 54 -27.23 -38.85 -15.39
CA LEU A 54 -26.57 -37.85 -14.53
C LEU A 54 -27.08 -36.44 -14.88
N LEU A 55 -27.20 -36.16 -16.17
CA LEU A 55 -27.72 -34.89 -16.66
C LEU A 55 -29.18 -34.68 -16.26
N LEU A 56 -30.02 -35.71 -16.41
CA LEU A 56 -31.42 -35.69 -15.98
C LEU A 56 -31.55 -35.43 -14.48
N SER A 57 -30.70 -36.03 -13.65
CA SER A 57 -30.67 -35.76 -12.20
C SER A 57 -30.39 -34.29 -11.89
N ILE A 58 -29.43 -33.67 -12.60
CA ILE A 58 -29.07 -32.26 -12.40
C ILE A 58 -30.21 -31.33 -12.85
N ILE A 59 -30.85 -31.65 -13.98
CA ILE A 59 -32.00 -30.90 -14.50
C ILE A 59 -33.16 -30.97 -13.50
N ASN A 60 -33.51 -32.17 -13.03
CA ASN A 60 -34.59 -32.36 -12.07
C ASN A 60 -34.32 -31.64 -10.74
N ASP A 61 -33.08 -31.66 -10.26
CA ASP A 61 -32.69 -30.95 -9.03
C ASP A 61 -32.83 -29.43 -9.18
N LYS A 62 -32.48 -28.89 -10.36
CA LYS A 62 -32.70 -27.47 -10.69
C LYS A 62 -34.18 -27.13 -10.77
N ILE A 63 -34.99 -27.96 -11.44
CA ILE A 63 -36.45 -27.76 -11.51
C ILE A 63 -37.02 -27.68 -10.09
N ARG A 64 -36.69 -28.65 -9.24
CA ARG A 64 -37.11 -28.65 -7.82
C ARG A 64 -36.70 -27.38 -7.09
N LYS A 65 -35.46 -26.93 -7.27
CA LYS A 65 -34.97 -25.70 -6.64
C LYS A 65 -35.74 -24.46 -7.10
N TYR A 66 -36.04 -24.36 -8.40
CA TYR A 66 -36.86 -23.27 -8.93
C TYR A 66 -38.31 -23.33 -8.43
N ASP A 67 -38.90 -24.53 -8.33
CA ASP A 67 -40.23 -24.72 -7.75
C ASP A 67 -40.26 -24.28 -6.28
N GLU A 68 -39.26 -24.64 -5.48
CA GLU A 68 -39.17 -24.20 -4.09
C GLU A 68 -38.97 -22.68 -3.93
N MET A 69 -38.21 -22.05 -4.84
CA MET A 69 -38.07 -20.58 -4.86
C MET A 69 -39.37 -19.90 -5.23
N PHE A 70 -40.08 -20.44 -6.23
CA PHE A 70 -41.41 -19.98 -6.63
C PHE A 70 -42.43 -20.09 -5.49
N ILE A 71 -42.47 -21.24 -4.79
CA ILE A 71 -43.35 -21.45 -3.63
C ILE A 71 -43.02 -20.49 -2.47
N ARG A 72 -41.74 -20.15 -2.27
CA ARG A 72 -41.30 -19.19 -1.24
C ARG A 72 -41.64 -17.73 -1.55
N GLY A 73 -42.22 -17.43 -2.72
CA GLY A 73 -42.53 -16.06 -3.13
C GLY A 73 -41.27 -15.20 -3.32
N GLU A 74 -40.12 -15.84 -3.52
CA GLU A 74 -38.85 -15.17 -3.74
C GLU A 74 -38.84 -14.70 -5.21
N GLU A 75 -39.05 -13.40 -5.44
CA GLU A 75 -38.97 -12.84 -6.79
C GLU A 75 -37.57 -13.11 -7.35
N THR A 76 -37.50 -14.00 -8.34
CA THR A 76 -36.35 -14.02 -9.22
C THR A 76 -36.30 -12.65 -9.88
N ILE A 77 -35.28 -11.86 -9.60
CA ILE A 77 -34.87 -10.77 -10.48
C ILE A 77 -34.45 -11.46 -11.78
N VAL A 78 -35.42 -11.78 -12.63
CA VAL A 78 -35.18 -11.98 -14.04
C VAL A 78 -34.71 -10.60 -14.49
N GLU A 79 -33.41 -10.42 -14.69
CA GLU A 79 -32.92 -9.27 -15.43
C GLU A 79 -33.72 -9.23 -16.74
N HIS A 80 -34.73 -8.38 -16.80
CA HIS A 80 -35.33 -7.96 -18.06
C HIS A 80 -34.24 -7.16 -18.76
N VAL A 81 -33.38 -7.88 -19.47
CA VAL A 81 -32.43 -7.27 -20.38
C VAL A 81 -33.28 -6.70 -21.51
N PRO A 82 -33.35 -5.37 -21.68
CA PRO A 82 -34.02 -4.79 -22.82
C PRO A 82 -33.45 -5.44 -24.08
N VAL A 83 -34.33 -5.77 -25.03
CA VAL A 83 -33.98 -6.28 -26.36
C VAL A 83 -33.26 -5.16 -27.12
N HIS A 84 -32.06 -4.84 -26.70
CA HIS A 84 -31.08 -4.14 -27.50
C HIS A 84 -30.30 -5.23 -28.20
N THR A 85 -30.35 -5.19 -29.53
CA THR A 85 -29.58 -6.00 -30.48
C THR A 85 -28.10 -5.98 -30.11
N THR A 86 -27.70 -6.89 -29.23
CA THR A 86 -26.31 -7.19 -28.92
C THR A 86 -25.83 -8.23 -29.94
N PRO A 87 -24.56 -8.17 -30.37
CA PRO A 87 -24.02 -9.16 -31.31
C PRO A 87 -24.16 -10.55 -30.72
N ALA A 88 -24.50 -11.53 -31.56
CA ALA A 88 -24.79 -12.91 -31.18
C ALA A 88 -23.78 -13.45 -30.16
N SER A 89 -24.27 -13.87 -28.98
CA SER A 89 -23.45 -14.52 -27.95
C SER A 89 -23.02 -15.89 -28.46
N CYS A 90 -21.72 -16.07 -28.67
CA CYS A 90 -21.17 -17.33 -29.18
C CYS A 90 -21.28 -18.42 -28.12
N ARG A 91 -21.96 -19.53 -28.43
CA ARG A 91 -21.82 -20.77 -27.64
C ARG A 91 -20.53 -21.47 -28.01
N TYR A 92 -19.86 -22.11 -27.05
CA TYR A 92 -18.63 -22.84 -27.26
C TYR A 92 -18.76 -24.27 -26.74
N VAL A 93 -18.25 -25.23 -27.51
CA VAL A 93 -18.03 -26.59 -27.06
C VAL A 93 -16.51 -26.77 -26.92
N LEU A 94 -16.08 -27.28 -25.77
CA LEU A 94 -14.69 -27.46 -25.41
C LEU A 94 -14.42 -28.94 -25.13
N LEU A 95 -13.45 -29.50 -25.84
CA LEU A 95 -12.95 -30.84 -25.63
C LEU A 95 -11.52 -30.74 -25.11
N LEU A 96 -11.32 -31.10 -23.85
CA LEU A 96 -10.03 -31.08 -23.19
C LEU A 96 -9.57 -32.52 -22.94
N GLN A 97 -8.40 -32.88 -23.45
CA GLN A 97 -7.78 -34.18 -23.26
C GLN A 97 -6.53 -34.02 -22.39
N LEU A 98 -6.55 -34.59 -21.18
CA LEU A 98 -5.38 -34.63 -20.32
C LEU A 98 -4.31 -35.54 -20.94
N HIS A 99 -3.06 -35.08 -20.92
CA HIS A 99 -1.92 -35.90 -21.33
C HIS A 99 -1.58 -36.94 -20.26
N PRO A 100 -1.15 -38.16 -20.65
CA PRO A 100 -0.71 -39.15 -19.70
C PRO A 100 0.50 -38.63 -18.92
N LEU A 101 0.57 -38.95 -17.63
CA LEU A 101 1.72 -38.67 -16.81
C LEU A 101 2.92 -39.49 -17.30
N SER A 102 4.13 -38.93 -17.24
CA SER A 102 5.34 -39.66 -17.60
C SER A 102 5.46 -40.96 -16.79
N PRO A 103 5.96 -42.06 -17.39
CA PRO A 103 5.97 -43.40 -16.78
C PRO A 103 6.76 -43.47 -15.46
N SER A 104 7.68 -42.54 -15.21
CA SER A 104 8.39 -42.38 -13.94
C SER A 104 7.49 -41.97 -12.76
N THR A 105 6.34 -41.35 -13.04
CA THR A 105 5.41 -40.78 -12.06
C THR A 105 4.18 -41.68 -11.87
N SER A 106 3.84 -42.52 -12.86
CA SER A 106 2.69 -43.45 -12.80
C SER A 106 2.99 -44.76 -12.07
N ALA A 107 4.26 -45.04 -11.74
CA ALA A 107 4.69 -46.30 -11.12
C ALA A 107 4.41 -46.40 -9.60
N SER A 108 3.95 -45.33 -8.95
CA SER A 108 3.55 -45.40 -7.54
C SER A 108 2.04 -45.71 -7.44
N PRO A 109 1.63 -46.94 -7.07
CA PRO A 109 0.22 -47.33 -6.95
C PRO A 109 -0.54 -46.49 -5.90
N ASP A 110 0.18 -45.81 -5.01
CA ASP A 110 -0.40 -44.98 -3.97
C ASP A 110 -0.75 -43.55 -4.40
N LEU A 111 -0.35 -43.08 -5.59
CA LEU A 111 -0.40 -41.65 -5.95
C LEU A 111 -1.81 -41.03 -5.82
N SER A 112 -2.85 -41.77 -6.23
CA SER A 112 -4.24 -41.32 -6.14
C SER A 112 -4.72 -41.24 -4.68
N GLN A 113 -4.32 -42.20 -3.84
CA GLN A 113 -4.63 -42.21 -2.40
C GLN A 113 -3.80 -41.19 -1.62
N THR A 114 -2.52 -40.96 -2.00
CA THR A 114 -1.65 -39.96 -1.33
C THR A 114 -2.10 -38.53 -1.62
N ILE A 115 -2.56 -38.26 -2.86
CA ILE A 115 -3.15 -36.95 -3.22
C ILE A 115 -4.43 -36.70 -2.41
N PHE A 116 -5.25 -37.72 -2.20
CA PHE A 116 -6.50 -37.62 -1.46
C PHE A 116 -6.27 -37.42 0.05
N HIS A 117 -5.28 -38.11 0.62
CA HIS A 117 -5.07 -38.12 2.07
C HIS A 117 -4.11 -37.03 2.59
N LYS A 118 -3.58 -36.18 1.70
CA LYS A 118 -2.77 -34.98 2.03
C LYS A 118 -1.61 -35.27 3.00
N THR A 119 -1.06 -36.48 2.96
CA THR A 119 0.01 -36.93 3.86
C THR A 119 1.34 -37.02 3.09
N LEU A 120 2.35 -36.37 3.68
CA LEU A 120 3.77 -36.27 3.32
C LEU A 120 4.25 -35.19 2.33
N THR A 121 5.31 -34.56 2.82
CA THR A 121 6.02 -33.35 2.39
C THR A 121 7.04 -33.57 1.26
N SER A 122 7.07 -34.74 0.61
CA SER A 122 8.17 -35.11 -0.30
C SER A 122 7.76 -35.36 -1.76
N PHE A 123 6.47 -35.61 -2.05
CA PHE A 123 6.06 -35.94 -3.42
C PHE A 123 5.82 -34.68 -4.26
N ARG A 124 6.62 -34.49 -5.33
CA ARG A 124 6.40 -33.40 -6.29
C ARG A 124 5.24 -33.79 -7.20
N ILE A 125 4.04 -33.34 -6.85
CA ILE A 125 2.86 -33.48 -7.71
C ILE A 125 3.20 -32.92 -9.12
N PRO A 126 2.90 -33.63 -10.22
CA PRO A 126 3.21 -33.19 -11.57
C PRO A 126 2.41 -31.95 -12.01
N LEU A 127 2.89 -31.24 -13.04
CA LEU A 127 2.11 -30.19 -13.73
C LEU A 127 1.12 -30.88 -14.67
N LEU A 128 -0.13 -30.40 -14.72
CA LEU A 128 -1.12 -30.94 -15.65
C LEU A 128 -0.90 -30.26 -17.02
N SER A 129 -0.70 -31.06 -18.06
CA SER A 129 -0.75 -30.62 -19.45
C SER A 129 -1.93 -31.31 -20.15
N ALA A 130 -2.57 -30.58 -21.05
CA ALA A 130 -3.73 -31.02 -21.78
C ALA A 130 -3.77 -30.43 -23.17
N SER A 131 -4.41 -31.12 -24.11
CA SER A 131 -4.80 -30.54 -25.38
C SER A 131 -6.26 -30.08 -25.30
N LEU A 132 -6.52 -28.84 -25.69
CA LEU A 132 -7.84 -28.23 -25.70
C LEU A 132 -8.26 -27.94 -27.14
N PHE A 133 -9.38 -28.51 -27.57
CA PHE A 133 -10.09 -28.10 -28.76
C PHE A 133 -11.32 -27.31 -28.36
N THR A 134 -11.55 -26.17 -29.00
CA THR A 134 -12.74 -25.35 -28.79
C THR A 134 -13.38 -25.05 -30.14
N TYR A 135 -14.69 -25.13 -30.23
CA TYR A 135 -15.42 -24.66 -31.40
C TYR A 135 -16.74 -23.99 -31.00
N SER A 136 -17.13 -22.99 -31.77
CA SER A 136 -18.42 -22.32 -31.65
C SER A 136 -19.25 -22.61 -32.90
N PRO A 137 -20.39 -23.32 -32.79
CA PRO A 137 -21.24 -23.57 -33.93
C PRO A 137 -21.90 -22.28 -34.45
N ASP A 138 -22.28 -21.37 -33.56
CA ASP A 138 -23.01 -20.15 -33.91
C ASP A 138 -22.08 -19.11 -34.56
N CYS A 139 -20.88 -18.95 -34.01
CA CYS A 139 -19.90 -17.98 -34.50
C CYS A 139 -18.90 -18.56 -35.51
N LYS A 140 -18.98 -19.87 -35.79
CA LYS A 140 -18.13 -20.59 -36.75
C LYS A 140 -16.62 -20.39 -36.52
N VAL A 141 -16.23 -20.22 -35.26
CA VAL A 141 -14.83 -20.12 -34.84
C VAL A 141 -14.41 -21.45 -34.23
N SER A 142 -13.20 -21.92 -34.52
CA SER A 142 -12.59 -23.04 -33.81
C SER A 142 -11.14 -22.73 -33.48
N SER A 143 -10.65 -23.27 -32.37
CA SER A 143 -9.24 -23.17 -31.99
C SER A 143 -8.77 -24.46 -31.32
N ILE A 144 -7.54 -24.85 -31.65
CA ILE A 144 -6.84 -25.99 -31.06
C ILE A 144 -5.62 -25.46 -30.31
N SER A 145 -5.45 -25.90 -29.07
CA SER A 145 -4.26 -25.65 -28.25
C SER A 145 -3.73 -26.98 -27.77
N GLN A 146 -2.52 -27.36 -28.20
CA GLN A 146 -1.98 -28.69 -27.91
C GLN A 146 -1.32 -28.82 -26.52
N ASP A 147 -0.86 -27.70 -25.94
CA ASP A 147 -0.15 -27.67 -24.66
C ASP A 147 -0.75 -26.61 -23.71
N VAL A 148 -1.90 -26.93 -23.14
CA VAL A 148 -2.54 -26.13 -22.09
C VAL A 148 -2.01 -26.59 -20.74
N LYS A 149 -1.27 -25.69 -20.06
CA LYS A 149 -0.70 -25.95 -18.74
C LYS A 149 -1.64 -25.43 -17.66
N GLY A 150 -2.00 -26.31 -16.74
CA GLY A 150 -2.83 -25.98 -15.58
C GLY A 150 -2.09 -26.19 -14.27
N ILE A 151 -2.33 -25.31 -13.29
CA ILE A 151 -1.94 -25.57 -11.89
C ILE A 151 -3.12 -26.19 -11.14
N GLN A 152 -2.84 -27.22 -10.36
CA GLN A 152 -3.85 -27.81 -9.50
C GLN A 152 -4.29 -26.80 -8.43
N LEU A 153 -5.60 -26.70 -8.18
CA LEU A 153 -6.19 -25.76 -7.22
C LEU A 153 -5.57 -25.87 -5.82
N ILE A 154 -5.25 -27.09 -5.37
CA ILE A 154 -4.59 -27.34 -4.08
C ILE A 154 -3.20 -26.68 -4.02
N LYS A 155 -2.42 -26.74 -5.10
CA LYS A 155 -1.12 -26.05 -5.19
C LYS A 155 -1.28 -24.55 -5.24
N TYR A 156 -2.31 -24.06 -5.93
CA TYR A 156 -2.63 -22.63 -5.97
C TYR A 156 -2.89 -22.09 -4.55
N TYR A 157 -3.74 -22.78 -3.77
CA TYR A 157 -3.99 -22.40 -2.38
C TYR A 157 -2.74 -22.53 -1.50
N SER A 158 -1.94 -23.59 -1.66
CA SER A 158 -0.65 -23.73 -0.92
C SER A 158 0.32 -22.57 -1.21
N LYS A 159 0.40 -22.11 -2.47
CA LYS A 159 1.18 -20.91 -2.82
C LYS A 159 0.62 -19.65 -2.18
N ALA A 160 -0.70 -19.48 -2.15
CA ALA A 160 -1.36 -18.34 -1.53
C ALA A 160 -1.12 -18.31 0.00
N VAL A 161 -1.14 -19.48 0.66
CA VAL A 161 -0.75 -19.60 2.08
C VAL A 161 0.71 -19.21 2.29
N SER A 162 1.61 -19.69 1.42
CA SER A 162 3.04 -19.34 1.50
C SER A 162 3.28 -17.84 1.31
N TYR A 163 2.55 -17.22 0.38
CA TYR A 163 2.54 -15.76 0.20
C TYR A 163 2.06 -15.03 1.45
N ALA A 164 0.96 -15.50 2.07
CA ALA A 164 0.43 -14.89 3.28
C ALA A 164 1.42 -14.98 4.46
N ILE A 165 2.10 -16.12 4.62
CA ILE A 165 3.18 -16.28 5.62
C ILE A 165 4.32 -15.30 5.36
N MET A 166 4.79 -15.20 4.11
CA MET A 166 5.82 -14.23 3.73
C MET A 166 5.37 -12.79 4.04
N ALA A 167 4.11 -12.44 3.74
CA ALA A 167 3.56 -11.12 4.04
C ALA A 167 3.55 -10.83 5.55
N CYS A 168 3.17 -11.80 6.39
CA CYS A 168 3.25 -11.68 7.84
C CYS A 168 4.69 -11.47 8.34
N LEU A 169 5.66 -12.23 7.80
CA LEU A 169 7.06 -12.07 8.20
C LEU A 169 7.61 -10.69 7.82
N VAL A 170 7.28 -10.21 6.62
CA VAL A 170 7.66 -8.88 6.15
C VAL A 170 7.07 -7.80 7.06
N THR A 171 5.79 -7.89 7.41
CA THR A 171 5.13 -6.90 8.28
C THR A 171 5.68 -6.92 9.70
N VAL A 172 6.06 -8.09 10.25
CA VAL A 172 6.76 -8.18 11.53
C VAL A 172 8.12 -7.48 11.49
N VAL A 173 8.89 -7.63 10.41
CA VAL A 173 10.16 -6.90 10.22
C VAL A 173 9.90 -5.39 10.10
N GLN A 174 8.86 -4.97 9.37
CA GLN A 174 8.48 -3.56 9.27
C GLN A 174 8.08 -2.97 10.62
N ILE A 175 7.32 -3.68 11.45
CA ILE A 175 6.99 -3.28 12.82
C ILE A 175 8.27 -3.06 13.65
N TYR A 176 9.22 -3.99 13.57
CA TYR A 176 10.50 -3.86 14.26
C TYR A 176 11.27 -2.61 13.81
N LEU A 177 11.34 -2.37 12.48
CA LEU A 177 12.02 -1.22 11.90
C LEU A 177 11.36 0.11 12.30
N VAL A 178 10.03 0.21 12.24
CA VAL A 178 9.28 1.40 12.66
C VAL A 178 9.48 1.66 14.16
N ARG A 179 9.42 0.62 15.01
CA ARG A 179 9.69 0.75 16.43
C ARG A 179 11.12 1.25 16.71
N MET A 180 12.10 0.74 15.98
CA MET A 180 13.48 1.19 16.07
C MET A 180 13.60 2.68 15.69
N GLN A 181 12.92 3.11 14.63
CA GLN A 181 12.89 4.50 14.18
C GLN A 181 12.21 5.43 15.20
N ILE A 182 11.10 5.01 15.82
CA ILE A 182 10.43 5.75 16.90
C ILE A 182 11.39 5.95 18.09
N LYS A 183 12.15 4.90 18.47
CA LYS A 183 13.13 5.00 19.56
C LYS A 183 14.30 5.92 19.20
N TYR A 184 14.74 5.90 17.95
CA TYR A 184 15.82 6.74 17.44
C TYR A 184 15.46 8.25 17.52
N ASN A 185 14.21 8.60 17.22
CA ASN A 185 13.70 9.98 17.29
C ASN A 185 12.65 10.14 18.39
N SER A 186 13.04 9.92 19.64
CA SER A 186 12.16 10.12 20.81
C SER A 186 12.08 11.57 21.29
N SER A 187 13.04 12.42 20.91
CA SER A 187 13.08 13.84 21.30
C SER A 187 12.34 14.74 20.30
N ALA A 188 11.91 15.92 20.76
CA ALA A 188 11.23 16.91 19.92
C ALA A 188 12.08 17.36 18.72
N LEU A 189 13.40 17.56 18.90
CA LEU A 189 14.32 17.84 17.79
C LEU A 189 14.48 16.66 16.82
N GLY A 190 14.44 15.43 17.31
CA GLY A 190 14.47 14.25 16.44
C GLY A 190 13.24 14.21 15.54
N LEU A 191 12.05 14.40 16.14
CA LEU A 191 10.77 14.41 15.44
C LEU A 191 10.64 15.55 14.42
N SER A 192 11.20 16.73 14.71
CA SER A 192 11.19 17.85 13.76
C SER A 192 12.06 17.60 12.52
N ARG A 193 13.01 16.66 12.55
CA ARG A 193 13.83 16.29 11.37
C ARG A 193 13.12 15.31 10.43
N VAL A 194 12.10 14.61 10.92
CA VAL A 194 11.39 13.58 10.16
C VAL A 194 10.26 14.21 9.33
N SER A 195 10.12 13.81 8.08
CA SER A 195 9.03 14.27 7.22
C SER A 195 7.72 13.55 7.55
N TYR A 196 6.70 14.32 7.94
CA TYR A 196 5.34 13.82 8.15
C TYR A 196 4.83 13.03 6.93
N TRP A 197 5.04 13.57 5.72
CA TRP A 197 4.55 12.98 4.49
C TRP A 197 5.21 11.65 4.13
N THR A 198 6.48 11.46 4.49
CA THR A 198 7.16 10.16 4.30
C THR A 198 6.46 9.07 5.10
N ILE A 199 6.18 9.31 6.38
CA ILE A 199 5.46 8.33 7.21
C ILE A 199 3.99 8.20 6.78
N ALA A 200 3.37 9.28 6.29
CA ALA A 200 1.97 9.26 5.88
C ALA A 200 1.75 8.42 4.61
N VAL A 201 2.62 8.58 3.59
CA VAL A 201 2.59 7.75 2.38
C VAL A 201 2.85 6.29 2.74
N GLN A 202 3.76 6.04 3.69
CA GLN A 202 4.03 4.70 4.19
C GLN A 202 2.78 4.04 4.80
N ALA A 203 2.10 4.75 5.70
CA ALA A 203 0.87 4.27 6.35
C ALA A 203 -0.29 4.07 5.38
N ILE A 204 -0.42 4.94 4.37
CA ILE A 204 -1.44 4.79 3.32
C ILE A 204 -1.18 3.52 2.50
N MET A 205 0.08 3.26 2.12
CA MET A 205 0.44 2.05 1.37
C MET A 205 0.14 0.77 2.17
N ASP A 206 0.48 0.75 3.46
CA ASP A 206 0.24 -0.41 4.33
C ASP A 206 -1.27 -0.58 4.62
N GLY A 207 -2.02 0.52 4.64
CA GLY A 207 -3.49 0.50 4.66
C GLY A 207 -4.09 -0.13 3.39
N TYR A 208 -3.59 0.20 2.20
CA TYR A 208 -4.03 -0.45 0.95
C TYR A 208 -3.69 -1.93 0.92
N LEU A 209 -2.50 -2.34 1.38
CA LEU A 209 -2.13 -3.74 1.47
C LEU A 209 -3.05 -4.49 2.43
N CYS A 210 -3.33 -3.92 3.60
CA CYS A 210 -4.29 -4.47 4.56
C CYS A 210 -5.67 -4.70 3.94
N LEU A 211 -6.21 -3.70 3.23
CA LEU A 211 -7.50 -3.80 2.53
C LEU A 211 -7.46 -4.88 1.44
N LEU A 212 -6.38 -4.95 0.68
CA LEU A 212 -6.22 -5.96 -0.37
C LEU A 212 -6.20 -7.38 0.20
N HIS A 213 -5.48 -7.63 1.31
CA HIS A 213 -5.43 -8.94 1.95
C HIS A 213 -6.79 -9.36 2.50
N ILE A 214 -7.50 -8.48 3.21
CA ILE A 214 -8.81 -8.82 3.78
C ILE A 214 -9.86 -9.03 2.69
N THR A 215 -9.92 -8.17 1.66
CA THR A 215 -10.86 -8.33 0.54
C THR A 215 -10.57 -9.61 -0.23
N THR A 216 -9.30 -9.92 -0.51
CA THR A 216 -8.93 -11.17 -1.20
C THR A 216 -9.27 -12.39 -0.34
N GLY A 217 -9.07 -12.32 0.98
CA GLY A 217 -9.46 -13.39 1.90
C GLY A 217 -10.97 -13.64 1.90
N ILE A 218 -11.78 -12.57 1.89
CA ILE A 218 -13.25 -12.66 1.83
C ILE A 218 -13.72 -13.25 0.50
N LEU A 219 -13.10 -12.85 -0.62
CA LEU A 219 -13.46 -13.35 -1.95
C LEU A 219 -13.06 -14.82 -2.16
N ILE A 220 -12.06 -15.33 -1.43
CA ILE A 220 -11.54 -16.68 -1.60
C ILE A 220 -11.50 -17.38 -0.24
N GLU A 221 -12.65 -17.95 0.17
CA GLU A 221 -12.85 -18.59 1.47
C GLU A 221 -11.76 -19.61 1.84
N SER A 222 -11.25 -20.37 0.86
CA SER A 222 -10.21 -21.39 1.05
C SER A 222 -8.88 -20.85 1.57
N VAL A 223 -8.61 -19.55 1.43
CA VAL A 223 -7.38 -18.88 1.89
C VAL A 223 -7.67 -17.73 2.86
N PHE A 224 -8.88 -17.68 3.42
CA PHE A 224 -9.31 -16.62 4.32
C PHE A 224 -8.39 -16.48 5.54
N PHE A 225 -8.18 -17.55 6.32
CA PHE A 225 -7.41 -17.46 7.58
C PHE A 225 -5.96 -16.96 7.40
N PRO A 226 -5.17 -17.47 6.44
CA PRO A 226 -3.82 -16.95 6.20
C PRO A 226 -3.82 -15.47 5.78
N LEU A 227 -4.71 -15.06 4.87
CA LEU A 227 -4.77 -13.66 4.40
C LEU A 227 -5.32 -12.72 5.46
N ALA A 228 -6.29 -13.15 6.27
CA ALA A 228 -6.79 -12.41 7.42
C ALA A 228 -5.68 -12.19 8.46
N SER A 229 -4.79 -13.17 8.65
CA SER A 229 -3.61 -13.02 9.52
C SER A 229 -2.65 -11.94 8.99
N ALA A 230 -2.36 -11.94 7.69
CA ALA A 230 -1.54 -10.91 7.07
C ALA A 230 -2.17 -9.51 7.17
N ALA A 231 -3.49 -9.42 6.96
CA ALA A 231 -4.26 -8.20 7.18
C ALA A 231 -4.19 -7.73 8.63
N PHE A 232 -4.31 -8.63 9.61
CA PHE A 232 -4.22 -8.28 11.03
C PHE A 232 -2.87 -7.66 11.40
N PHE A 233 -1.74 -8.25 10.99
CA PHE A 233 -0.42 -7.66 11.26
C PHE A 233 -0.24 -6.32 10.56
N SER A 234 -0.74 -6.16 9.34
CA SER A 234 -0.71 -4.89 8.60
C SER A 234 -1.57 -3.82 9.29
N PHE A 235 -2.75 -4.19 9.79
CA PHE A 235 -3.61 -3.31 10.57
C PHE A 235 -2.93 -2.89 11.88
N VAL A 236 -2.24 -3.80 12.56
CA VAL A 236 -1.46 -3.50 13.77
C VAL A 236 -0.32 -2.52 13.46
N LEU A 237 0.42 -2.73 12.37
CA LEU A 237 1.48 -1.82 11.91
C LEU A 237 0.93 -0.40 11.72
N VAL A 238 -0.14 -0.25 10.93
CA VAL A 238 -0.75 1.04 10.63
C VAL A 238 -1.32 1.69 11.90
N SER A 239 -2.26 1.02 12.57
CA SER A 239 -3.06 1.61 13.64
C SER A 239 -2.29 1.87 14.93
N LEU A 240 -1.36 0.99 15.33
CA LEU A 240 -0.67 1.10 16.62
C LEU A 240 0.69 1.79 16.51
N PHE A 241 1.44 1.60 15.43
CA PHE A 241 2.80 2.12 15.32
C PHE A 241 2.87 3.36 14.44
N GLU A 242 2.43 3.28 13.19
CA GLU A 242 2.58 4.38 12.23
C GLU A 242 1.70 5.58 12.57
N MET A 243 0.43 5.37 12.91
CA MET A 243 -0.49 6.48 13.26
C MET A 243 -0.05 7.20 14.53
N ARG A 244 0.49 6.48 15.53
CA ARG A 244 1.06 7.09 16.74
C ARG A 244 2.32 7.88 16.43
N TYR A 245 3.16 7.38 15.51
CA TYR A 245 4.36 8.10 15.09
C TYR A 245 4.00 9.37 14.30
N LEU A 246 3.02 9.30 13.40
CA LEU A 246 2.48 10.44 12.67
C LEU A 246 1.96 11.53 13.59
N LEU A 247 1.22 11.15 14.63
CA LEU A 247 0.74 12.10 15.64
C LEU A 247 1.87 12.77 16.39
N ALA A 248 2.89 12.01 16.82
CA ALA A 248 4.04 12.57 17.51
C ALA A 248 4.79 13.60 16.64
N ILE A 249 4.97 13.28 15.35
CA ILE A 249 5.59 14.19 14.38
C ILE A 249 4.70 15.42 14.15
N TRP A 250 3.40 15.22 13.93
CA TRP A 250 2.45 16.29 13.67
C TRP A 250 2.35 17.27 14.83
N HIS A 251 2.32 16.78 16.07
CA HIS A 251 2.24 17.64 17.25
C HIS A 251 3.45 18.57 17.37
N VAL A 252 4.66 18.06 17.11
CA VAL A 252 5.88 18.88 17.09
C VAL A 252 5.88 19.87 15.92
N GLN A 253 5.34 19.48 14.76
CA GLN A 253 5.36 20.31 13.56
C GLN A 253 4.20 21.32 13.48
N LYS A 254 3.11 21.13 14.23
CA LYS A 254 1.96 22.05 14.25
C LYS A 254 2.34 23.42 14.80
N SER A 255 3.21 23.49 15.81
CA SER A 255 3.72 24.75 16.35
C SER A 255 4.52 25.54 15.31
N GLU A 256 5.14 24.87 14.33
CA GLU A 256 5.85 25.51 13.20
C GLU A 256 4.88 26.31 12.30
N VAL A 257 3.68 25.79 12.05
CA VAL A 257 2.72 26.39 11.09
C VAL A 257 2.01 27.61 11.69
N VAL A 258 1.70 27.55 12.99
CA VAL A 258 1.02 28.65 13.69
C VAL A 258 1.92 29.88 13.78
N SER A 259 3.23 29.72 14.00
CA SER A 259 4.15 30.85 14.12
C SER A 259 4.37 31.62 12.82
N VAL A 260 4.38 30.93 11.67
CA VAL A 260 4.54 31.59 10.37
C VAL A 260 3.34 32.50 10.08
N ARG A 261 2.13 32.10 10.48
CA ARG A 261 0.92 32.94 10.35
C ARG A 261 0.93 34.14 11.29
N SER A 262 1.47 34.00 12.50
CA SER A 262 1.56 35.12 13.46
C SER A 262 2.70 36.10 13.15
N GLY A 263 3.78 35.66 12.50
CA GLY A 263 4.93 36.51 12.15
C GLY A 263 4.69 37.53 11.03
N VAL A 264 3.65 37.36 10.23
CA VAL A 264 3.28 38.30 9.14
C VAL A 264 2.58 39.57 9.68
N GLY A 265 2.20 39.61 10.97
CA GLY A 265 1.42 40.72 11.54
C GLY A 265 2.18 41.81 12.31
N ILE A 266 3.51 41.77 12.44
CA ILE A 266 4.23 42.65 13.40
C ILE A 266 5.06 43.77 12.73
N VAL A 267 5.09 43.89 11.40
CA VAL A 267 5.82 44.99 10.72
C VAL A 267 4.91 46.17 10.37
N THR A 268 4.02 46.59 11.27
CA THR A 268 3.47 47.95 11.24
C THR A 268 2.99 48.40 12.62
N GLN A 269 3.90 48.81 13.50
CA GLN A 269 3.61 49.88 14.48
C GLN A 269 4.91 50.40 15.09
N ARG A 270 5.40 51.51 14.52
CA ARG A 270 6.28 52.45 15.23
C ARG A 270 5.41 53.33 16.12
N GLY A 271 5.79 53.44 17.38
CA GLY A 271 5.45 54.58 18.25
C GLY A 271 4.19 54.43 19.08
N THR A 272 4.33 53.96 20.32
CA THR A 272 4.07 54.74 21.54
C THR A 272 4.24 53.85 22.78
N THR A 273 4.97 54.38 23.74
CA THR A 273 5.16 53.85 25.10
C THR A 273 3.82 53.65 25.80
N SER A 274 3.48 52.39 26.08
CA SER A 274 2.69 52.00 27.27
C SER A 274 2.85 50.49 27.50
N ALA A 275 3.20 50.12 28.72
CA ALA A 275 3.35 48.73 29.12
C ALA A 275 1.98 48.03 29.11
N PRO A 276 1.82 46.86 28.47
CA PRO A 276 0.67 46.03 28.70
C PRO A 276 0.99 45.05 29.83
N HIS A 277 0.24 45.14 30.94
CA HIS A 277 0.07 44.01 31.85
C HIS A 277 -0.59 42.86 31.08
N GLY A 278 0.24 41.97 30.52
CA GLY A 278 -0.22 40.76 29.86
C GLY A 278 -0.74 39.76 30.88
N ARG A 279 -2.06 39.54 30.90
CA ARG A 279 -2.65 38.36 31.52
C ARG A 279 -1.98 37.12 30.95
N MET A 280 -1.45 36.31 31.85
CA MET A 280 -0.85 35.01 31.58
C MET A 280 -1.94 34.05 31.06
N HIS A 281 -2.12 33.98 29.73
CA HIS A 281 -2.82 32.86 29.12
C HIS A 281 -1.89 31.64 29.16
N SER A 282 -1.97 30.89 30.25
CA SER A 282 -1.53 29.50 30.26
C SER A 282 -2.35 28.75 29.20
N SER A 283 -1.74 28.42 28.06
CA SER A 283 -2.25 27.38 27.17
C SER A 283 -2.55 26.15 28.03
N PRO A 284 -3.79 25.63 28.04
CA PRO A 284 -4.11 24.44 28.82
C PRO A 284 -3.26 23.28 28.32
N LEU A 285 -2.77 22.45 29.24
CA LEU A 285 -2.23 21.13 28.89
C LEU A 285 -3.27 20.41 28.01
N PRO A 286 -2.90 19.80 26.87
CA PRO A 286 -3.87 19.15 26.00
C PRO A 286 -4.63 18.10 26.83
N SER A 287 -5.95 18.25 26.89
CA SER A 287 -6.78 17.29 27.62
C SER A 287 -6.72 15.93 26.90
N ALA A 288 -6.97 14.84 27.62
CA ALA A 288 -7.06 13.52 26.99
C ALA A 288 -8.14 13.45 25.87
N ASN A 289 -9.11 14.38 25.89
CA ASN A 289 -10.12 14.53 24.84
C ASN A 289 -9.57 15.25 23.60
N ASP A 290 -8.68 16.24 23.75
CA ASP A 290 -8.02 16.91 22.62
C ASP A 290 -7.08 15.94 21.88
N SER A 291 -6.38 15.09 22.62
CA SER A 291 -5.50 14.07 22.04
C SER A 291 -6.29 13.04 21.20
N LYS A 292 -7.51 12.68 21.64
CA LYS A 292 -8.39 11.75 20.93
C LYS A 292 -9.05 12.38 19.70
N SER A 293 -9.48 13.64 19.78
CA SER A 293 -10.07 14.35 18.65
C SER A 293 -9.04 14.63 17.55
N GLU A 294 -7.79 14.94 17.92
CA GLU A 294 -6.68 15.12 16.98
C GLU A 294 -6.25 13.80 16.32
N LEU A 295 -6.18 12.69 17.08
CA LEU A 295 -6.00 11.34 16.52
C LEU A 295 -7.11 11.01 15.51
N GLY A 296 -8.38 11.27 15.87
CA GLY A 296 -9.52 11.10 14.98
C GLY A 296 -9.38 11.90 13.67
N GLY A 297 -8.89 13.14 13.75
CA GLY A 297 -8.66 13.98 12.57
C GLY A 297 -7.56 13.47 11.62
N ILE A 298 -6.45 12.93 12.15
CA ILE A 298 -5.40 12.33 11.32
C ILE A 298 -5.89 11.01 10.69
N CYS A 299 -6.54 10.16 11.49
CA CYS A 299 -7.17 8.93 11.00
C CYS A 299 -8.18 9.21 9.88
N ALA A 300 -9.03 10.23 10.05
CA ALA A 300 -9.99 10.63 9.03
C ALA A 300 -9.32 11.05 7.72
N LYS A 301 -8.21 11.81 7.77
CA LYS A 301 -7.46 12.20 6.56
C LYS A 301 -6.84 11.00 5.84
N CYS A 302 -6.25 10.07 6.58
CA CYS A 302 -5.71 8.83 6.01
C CYS A 302 -6.81 7.97 5.39
N TYR A 303 -7.96 7.84 6.06
CA TYR A 303 -9.11 7.09 5.57
C TYR A 303 -9.73 7.73 4.31
N VAL A 304 -9.89 9.05 4.28
CA VAL A 304 -10.32 9.79 3.09
C VAL A 304 -9.32 9.58 1.95
N GLY A 305 -8.02 9.64 2.22
CA GLY A 305 -6.98 9.32 1.24
C GLY A 305 -7.12 7.91 0.65
N LEU A 306 -7.32 6.91 1.51
CA LEU A 306 -7.57 5.53 1.10
C LEU A 306 -8.81 5.42 0.19
N LEU A 307 -9.94 5.96 0.62
CA LEU A 307 -11.21 5.93 -0.13
C LEU A 307 -11.10 6.65 -1.48
N VAL A 308 -10.45 7.82 -1.51
CA VAL A 308 -10.24 8.59 -2.75
C VAL A 308 -9.40 7.78 -3.72
N GLY A 309 -8.31 7.13 -3.29
CA GLY A 309 -7.53 6.31 -4.20
C GLY A 309 -8.25 5.03 -4.64
N VAL A 310 -9.05 4.37 -3.79
CA VAL A 310 -9.94 3.27 -4.22
C VAL A 310 -10.93 3.76 -5.28
N PHE A 311 -11.55 4.92 -5.06
CA PHE A 311 -12.46 5.54 -6.02
C PHE A 311 -11.77 5.85 -7.35
N ILE A 312 -10.55 6.41 -7.33
CA ILE A 312 -9.76 6.65 -8.55
C ILE A 312 -9.49 5.34 -9.30
N ILE A 313 -9.08 4.28 -8.59
CA ILE A 313 -8.82 2.97 -9.21
C ILE A 313 -10.10 2.43 -9.86
N ILE A 314 -11.21 2.39 -9.13
CA ILE A 314 -12.49 1.88 -9.65
C ILE A 314 -12.97 2.71 -10.84
N ARG A 315 -12.94 4.04 -10.73
CA ARG A 315 -13.37 4.92 -11.83
C ARG A 315 -12.45 4.81 -13.05
N SER A 316 -11.14 4.63 -12.84
CA SER A 316 -10.19 4.45 -13.95
C SER A 316 -10.52 3.23 -14.81
N ALA A 317 -11.03 2.15 -14.21
CA ALA A 317 -11.44 0.94 -14.93
C ALA A 317 -12.62 1.15 -15.88
N SER A 318 -13.37 2.26 -15.77
CA SER A 318 -14.44 2.63 -16.70
C SER A 318 -13.98 3.45 -17.90
N PHE A 319 -12.69 3.83 -17.98
CA PHE A 319 -12.10 4.61 -19.07
C PHE A 319 -11.23 3.75 -19.99
N SER A 320 -10.68 4.35 -21.04
CA SER A 320 -9.81 3.68 -22.03
C SER A 320 -8.55 3.08 -21.43
N ASP A 321 -8.01 2.03 -22.07
CA ASP A 321 -6.82 1.31 -21.59
C ASP A 321 -5.61 2.23 -21.39
N LEU A 322 -5.40 3.20 -22.30
CA LEU A 322 -4.33 4.20 -22.16
C LEU A 322 -4.47 5.02 -20.88
N PHE A 323 -5.70 5.42 -20.53
CA PHE A 323 -5.95 6.18 -19.31
C PHE A 323 -5.69 5.32 -18.07
N GLN A 324 -6.08 4.04 -18.10
CA GLN A 324 -5.82 3.09 -17.02
C GLN A 324 -4.31 2.92 -16.78
N ASP A 325 -3.53 2.75 -17.85
CA ASP A 325 -2.07 2.60 -17.76
C ASP A 325 -1.40 3.86 -17.18
N ILE A 326 -1.81 5.04 -17.63
CA ILE A 326 -1.30 6.32 -17.11
C ILE A 326 -1.62 6.46 -15.62
N VAL A 327 -2.87 6.22 -15.23
CA VAL A 327 -3.29 6.30 -13.82
C VAL A 327 -2.51 5.30 -12.98
N ALA A 328 -2.38 4.05 -13.43
CA ALA A 328 -1.64 3.01 -12.72
C ALA A 328 -0.16 3.38 -12.53
N ILE A 329 0.51 3.89 -13.57
CA ILE A 329 1.91 4.34 -13.49
C ILE A 329 2.05 5.50 -12.49
N LEU A 330 1.17 6.50 -12.56
CA LEU A 330 1.20 7.63 -11.63
C LEU A 330 0.97 7.19 -10.18
N LEU A 331 0.05 6.25 -9.96
CA LEU A 331 -0.27 5.74 -8.62
C LEU A 331 0.90 4.92 -8.06
N VAL A 332 1.53 4.06 -8.88
CA VAL A 332 2.75 3.33 -8.52
C VAL A 332 3.88 4.31 -8.22
N LEU A 333 4.15 5.29 -9.08
CA LEU A 333 5.20 6.28 -8.86
C LEU A 333 4.97 7.04 -7.55
N SER A 334 3.74 7.50 -7.30
CA SER A 334 3.36 8.20 -6.07
C SER A 334 3.59 7.35 -4.82
N MET A 335 3.14 6.09 -4.82
CA MET A 335 3.29 5.18 -3.68
C MET A 335 4.74 4.78 -3.42
N PHE A 336 5.56 4.60 -4.46
CA PHE A 336 6.99 4.28 -4.34
C PHE A 336 7.90 5.52 -4.18
N SER A 337 7.34 6.73 -4.15
CA SER A 337 8.05 8.00 -3.86
C SER A 337 8.18 8.30 -2.36
N PHE A 338 8.01 7.31 -1.49
CA PHE A 338 7.86 7.53 -0.04
C PHE A 338 9.08 8.19 0.64
N TRP A 339 10.28 8.15 0.05
CA TRP A 339 11.44 8.90 0.58
C TRP A 339 11.58 10.32 0.05
N VAL A 340 10.94 10.66 -1.07
CA VAL A 340 11.03 11.99 -1.68
C VAL A 340 10.65 13.12 -0.69
N PRO A 341 9.57 13.00 0.11
CA PRO A 341 9.26 14.03 1.10
C PRO A 341 10.33 14.22 2.18
N GLN A 342 11.11 13.18 2.51
CA GLN A 342 12.23 13.31 3.44
C GLN A 342 13.42 13.99 2.78
N ILE A 343 13.73 13.62 1.52
CA ILE A 343 14.81 14.26 0.74
C ILE A 343 14.56 15.78 0.66
N LEU A 344 13.32 16.17 0.34
CA LEU A 344 12.92 17.58 0.28
C LEU A 344 13.01 18.26 1.66
N ARG A 345 12.54 17.60 2.73
CA ARG A 345 12.64 18.17 4.08
C ARG A 345 14.10 18.38 4.50
N ASN A 346 14.99 17.45 4.19
CA ASN A 346 16.42 17.57 4.47
C ASN A 346 17.02 18.81 3.78
N VAL A 347 16.69 19.06 2.50
CA VAL A 347 17.14 20.25 1.76
C VAL A 347 16.64 21.54 2.43
N ILE A 348 15.32 21.60 2.66
CA ILE A 348 14.65 22.80 3.19
C ILE A 348 15.17 23.15 4.58
N ARG A 349 15.25 22.16 5.47
CA ARG A 349 15.61 22.34 6.88
C ARG A 349 17.11 22.25 7.16
N ASN A 350 17.93 21.94 6.16
CA ASN A 350 19.37 21.69 6.32
C ASN A 350 19.71 20.64 7.39
N THR A 351 18.82 19.67 7.61
CA THR A 351 18.97 18.66 8.67
C THR A 351 19.63 17.40 8.14
N ARG A 352 20.61 16.87 8.89
CA ARG A 352 21.15 15.52 8.70
C ARG A 352 20.58 14.55 9.72
N ARG A 353 20.68 13.24 9.42
CA ARG A 353 20.36 12.15 10.37
C ARG A 353 18.93 12.19 10.90
N GLY A 354 17.97 12.65 10.09
CA GLY A 354 16.55 12.63 10.44
C GLY A 354 15.97 11.22 10.49
N LEU A 355 16.52 10.28 9.72
CA LEU A 355 16.13 8.87 9.74
C LEU A 355 17.33 8.00 10.10
N ASN A 356 17.07 6.88 10.77
CA ASN A 356 18.08 5.86 10.98
C ASN A 356 18.39 5.13 9.66
N LEU A 357 19.67 4.98 9.30
CA LEU A 357 20.07 4.33 8.04
C LEU A 357 19.59 2.88 7.94
N TYR A 358 19.62 2.12 9.04
CA TYR A 358 19.10 0.76 9.08
C TYR A 358 17.59 0.71 8.81
N TYR A 359 16.86 1.73 9.29
CA TYR A 359 15.44 1.90 8.97
C TYR A 359 15.24 2.21 7.48
N VAL A 360 16.02 3.12 6.90
CA VAL A 360 15.91 3.48 5.47
C VAL A 360 16.16 2.27 4.57
N VAL A 361 17.27 1.55 4.78
CA VAL A 361 17.64 0.39 3.96
C VAL A 361 16.66 -0.78 4.20
N GLY A 362 16.37 -1.09 5.46
CA GLY A 362 15.46 -2.19 5.82
C GLY A 362 14.02 -1.95 5.33
N MET A 363 13.50 -0.73 5.47
CA MET A 363 12.15 -0.40 4.99
C MET A 363 12.08 -0.44 3.46
N SER A 364 13.11 0.07 2.78
CA SER A 364 13.17 0.00 1.31
C SER A 364 13.17 -1.45 0.83
N PHE A 365 14.00 -2.30 1.44
CA PHE A 365 14.08 -3.72 1.10
C PHE A 365 12.76 -4.45 1.35
N THR A 366 12.19 -4.35 2.56
CA THR A 366 10.94 -5.02 2.92
C THR A 366 9.77 -4.61 2.03
N ARG A 367 9.71 -3.33 1.62
CA ARG A 367 8.66 -2.82 0.72
C ARG A 367 8.81 -3.28 -0.74
N LEU A 368 10.00 -3.71 -1.15
CA LEU A 368 10.24 -4.28 -2.47
C LEU A 368 9.94 -5.79 -2.54
N VAL A 369 9.79 -6.49 -1.41
CA VAL A 369 9.54 -7.94 -1.37
C VAL A 369 8.25 -8.32 -2.10
N MET A 370 7.13 -7.64 -1.85
CA MET A 370 5.86 -7.92 -2.53
C MET A 370 5.92 -7.64 -4.05
N PRO A 371 6.40 -6.47 -4.51
CA PRO A 371 6.64 -6.22 -5.94
C PRO A 371 7.56 -7.26 -6.58
N LEU A 372 8.65 -7.64 -5.93
CA LEU A 372 9.56 -8.68 -6.42
C LEU A 372 8.84 -10.02 -6.56
N TYR A 373 7.99 -10.38 -5.59
CA TYR A 373 7.19 -11.61 -5.65
C TYR A 373 6.23 -11.61 -6.85
N PHE A 374 5.48 -10.53 -7.09
CA PHE A 374 4.47 -10.53 -8.16
C PHE A 374 5.04 -10.21 -9.56
N LEU A 375 6.14 -9.44 -9.65
CA LEU A 375 6.68 -8.96 -10.92
C LEU A 375 7.98 -9.65 -11.36
N ALA A 376 8.75 -10.26 -10.44
CA ALA A 376 10.00 -10.96 -10.80
C ALA A 376 9.90 -12.48 -10.67
N CYS A 377 9.06 -13.01 -9.76
CA CYS A 377 8.94 -14.46 -9.59
C CYS A 377 8.07 -15.07 -10.71
N PRO A 378 8.62 -15.97 -11.55
CA PRO A 378 7.86 -16.60 -12.64
C PRO A 378 6.81 -17.60 -12.13
N LYS A 379 6.84 -17.95 -10.84
CA LYS A 379 5.92 -18.91 -10.19
C LYS A 379 5.04 -18.26 -9.13
N ASN A 380 4.74 -16.96 -9.27
CA ASN A 380 3.85 -16.23 -8.36
C ASN A 380 2.42 -16.81 -8.31
N VAL A 381 1.64 -16.38 -7.32
CA VAL A 381 0.23 -16.80 -7.15
C VAL A 381 -0.63 -16.39 -8.35
N LEU A 382 -0.40 -15.22 -8.93
CA LEU A 382 -1.20 -14.70 -10.06
C LEU A 382 -0.88 -15.39 -11.39
N GLY A 383 0.17 -16.22 -11.47
CA GLY A 383 0.64 -16.82 -12.72
C GLY A 383 1.18 -15.80 -13.73
N ARG A 384 1.51 -14.57 -13.32
CA ARG A 384 2.00 -13.52 -14.21
C ARG A 384 3.45 -13.77 -14.60
N GLU A 385 3.78 -13.55 -15.87
CA GLU A 385 5.17 -13.61 -16.34
C GLU A 385 6.01 -12.46 -15.76
N PRO A 386 7.33 -12.66 -15.58
CA PRO A 386 8.21 -11.61 -15.09
C PRO A 386 8.16 -10.35 -15.95
N SER A 387 7.93 -9.20 -15.32
CA SER A 387 7.79 -7.90 -15.99
C SER A 387 9.02 -7.03 -15.76
N PRO A 388 9.57 -6.34 -16.78
CA PRO A 388 10.73 -5.46 -16.62
C PRO A 388 10.46 -4.24 -15.72
N LEU A 389 9.19 -3.93 -15.44
CA LEU A 389 8.78 -2.85 -14.52
C LEU A 389 9.45 -2.97 -13.15
N ILE A 390 9.76 -4.17 -12.68
CA ILE A 390 10.42 -4.37 -11.38
C ILE A 390 11.79 -3.72 -11.32
N TYR A 391 12.56 -3.73 -12.41
CA TYR A 391 13.87 -3.08 -12.45
C TYR A 391 13.75 -1.56 -12.38
N VAL A 392 12.70 -1.00 -12.98
CA VAL A 392 12.39 0.44 -12.88
C VAL A 392 12.06 0.80 -11.43
N ILE A 393 11.18 0.05 -10.75
CA ILE A 393 10.83 0.31 -9.35
C ILE A 393 12.05 0.16 -8.43
N MET A 394 12.84 -0.90 -8.61
CA MET A 394 14.07 -1.15 -7.84
C MET A 394 15.08 -0.03 -8.02
N SER A 395 15.33 0.39 -9.27
CA SER A 395 16.26 1.48 -9.56
C SER A 395 15.76 2.82 -9.00
N TYR A 396 14.45 3.08 -9.05
CA TYR A 396 13.83 4.29 -8.54
C TYR A 396 13.92 4.40 -7.01
N VAL A 397 13.57 3.33 -6.28
CA VAL A 397 13.71 3.28 -4.82
C VAL A 397 15.19 3.31 -4.43
N GLY A 398 16.05 2.60 -5.16
CA GLY A 398 17.50 2.62 -4.97
C GLY A 398 18.09 4.02 -5.11
N ALA A 399 17.69 4.77 -6.15
CA ALA A 399 18.12 6.15 -6.35
C ALA A 399 17.69 7.05 -5.18
N GLN A 400 16.47 6.92 -4.67
CA GLN A 400 16.02 7.67 -3.50
C GLN A 400 16.87 7.39 -2.26
N VAL A 401 17.20 6.11 -2.00
CA VAL A 401 18.05 5.70 -0.87
C VAL A 401 19.47 6.24 -1.04
N LEU A 402 20.04 6.16 -2.24
CA LEU A 402 21.37 6.72 -2.54
C LEU A 402 21.41 8.24 -2.32
N ILE A 403 20.36 8.97 -2.71
CA ILE A 403 20.26 10.41 -2.44
C ILE A 403 20.22 10.69 -0.93
N LEU A 404 19.45 9.92 -0.15
CA LEU A 404 19.40 10.07 1.31
C LEU A 404 20.78 9.82 1.95
N ILE A 405 21.51 8.79 1.50
CA ILE A 405 22.87 8.50 1.97
C ILE A 405 23.82 9.65 1.59
N ALA A 406 23.74 10.13 0.34
CA ALA A 406 24.54 11.24 -0.14
C ALA A 406 24.27 12.54 0.65
N GLN A 407 23.00 12.81 1.03
CA GLN A 407 22.63 13.93 1.90
C GLN A 407 23.24 13.81 3.31
N GLU A 408 23.51 12.60 3.81
CA GLU A 408 24.20 12.41 5.08
C GLU A 408 25.71 12.65 4.97
N CYS A 409 26.34 12.12 3.92
CA CYS A 409 27.78 12.24 3.68
C CYS A 409 28.21 13.66 3.26
N PHE A 410 27.66 14.15 2.16
CA PHE A 410 28.05 15.43 1.54
C PHE A 410 27.26 16.62 2.09
N GLY A 411 26.15 16.34 2.77
CA GLY A 411 25.26 17.33 3.38
C GLY A 411 23.96 17.52 2.60
N PRO A 412 22.90 18.04 3.25
CA PRO A 412 21.54 17.97 2.70
C PRO A 412 21.32 18.73 1.39
N ARG A 413 22.16 19.73 1.13
CA ARG A 413 22.04 20.70 0.03
C ARG A 413 23.07 20.47 -1.09
N PHE A 414 23.82 19.36 -1.08
CA PHE A 414 24.97 19.14 -1.98
C PHE A 414 24.65 19.24 -3.49
N PHE A 415 23.41 18.97 -3.89
CA PHE A 415 22.97 18.97 -5.28
C PHE A 415 22.01 20.12 -5.65
N VAL A 416 21.74 21.05 -4.72
CA VAL A 416 20.78 22.13 -4.92
C VAL A 416 21.51 23.48 -4.95
N PRO A 417 21.43 24.24 -6.07
CA PRO A 417 22.02 25.57 -6.16
C PRO A 417 21.45 26.55 -5.12
N ALA A 418 22.28 27.47 -4.64
CA ALA A 418 21.92 28.42 -3.58
C ALA A 418 20.67 29.27 -3.87
N LYS A 419 20.37 29.53 -5.16
CA LYS A 419 19.21 30.32 -5.60
C LYS A 419 17.85 29.70 -5.22
N TYR A 420 17.78 28.38 -5.05
CA TYR A 420 16.53 27.66 -4.76
C TYR A 420 16.37 27.31 -3.28
N LEU A 421 17.28 27.76 -2.41
CA LEU A 421 17.23 27.49 -0.98
C LEU A 421 16.33 28.49 -0.24
N PRO A 422 15.59 28.04 0.80
CA PRO A 422 14.84 28.95 1.65
C PRO A 422 15.79 29.86 2.46
N PRO A 423 15.38 31.10 2.80
CA PRO A 423 16.17 31.99 3.63
C PRO A 423 16.32 31.41 5.05
N THR A 424 17.56 31.36 5.55
CA THR A 424 17.89 30.90 6.91
C THR A 424 17.92 32.08 7.88
N HIS A 425 17.30 31.94 9.06
CA HIS A 425 17.38 32.96 10.13
C HIS A 425 18.78 32.91 10.74
N ASP A 426 19.45 34.06 10.77
CA ASP A 426 20.74 34.20 11.43
C ASP A 426 20.52 34.38 12.94
N TYR A 427 20.86 33.33 13.70
CA TYR A 427 20.79 33.34 15.16
C TYR A 427 21.92 34.15 15.80
N HIS A 428 22.95 34.53 15.04
CA HIS A 428 24.11 35.28 15.53
C HIS A 428 24.24 36.63 14.81
N PRO A 429 23.20 37.49 14.85
CA PRO A 429 23.30 38.81 14.28
C PRO A 429 24.35 39.63 15.05
N ILE A 430 25.01 40.55 14.36
CA ILE A 430 25.86 41.55 15.04
C ILE A 430 24.91 42.49 15.80
N LEU A 431 24.98 42.50 17.13
CA LEU A 431 24.16 43.35 17.98
C LEU A 431 25.02 44.50 18.51
N ASP A 432 24.52 45.74 18.39
CA ASP A 432 25.19 46.91 18.96
C ASP A 432 25.17 46.85 20.50
N GLU A 433 26.28 47.24 21.12
CA GLU A 433 26.54 47.16 22.56
C GLU A 433 25.45 47.86 23.41
N MET A 434 24.85 48.95 22.88
CA MET A 434 23.75 49.69 23.51
C MET A 434 22.39 48.96 23.53
N LEU A 435 22.12 48.05 22.58
CA LEU A 435 20.86 47.27 22.57
C LEU A 435 20.92 46.01 23.43
N ALA A 436 22.14 45.55 23.72
CA ALA A 436 22.44 44.31 24.42
C ALA A 436 22.70 44.49 25.92
N ALA A 437 23.22 45.66 26.32
CA ALA A 437 23.57 45.96 27.71
C ALA A 437 22.38 45.73 28.66
N GLY A 438 22.60 44.87 29.67
CA GLY A 438 21.63 44.63 30.75
C GLY A 438 20.56 43.56 30.47
N ARG A 439 20.64 42.80 29.37
CA ARG A 439 19.72 41.68 29.13
C ARG A 439 20.21 40.40 29.83
N CYS A 440 19.39 39.87 30.74
CA CYS A 440 19.63 38.57 31.37
C CYS A 440 19.04 37.44 30.53
N CYS A 441 19.77 36.32 30.44
CA CYS A 441 19.23 35.09 29.86
C CYS A 441 18.14 34.54 30.78
N ALA A 442 16.90 34.42 30.30
CA ALA A 442 15.78 33.92 31.13
C ALA A 442 15.89 32.43 31.49
N ILE A 443 16.84 31.69 30.92
CA ILE A 443 17.04 30.25 31.19
C ILE A 443 17.94 30.05 32.42
N CYS A 444 19.10 30.70 32.44
CA CYS A 444 20.08 30.58 33.52
C CYS A 444 20.09 31.79 34.48
N MET A 445 19.29 32.82 34.18
CA MET A 445 19.15 34.06 34.96
C MET A 445 20.44 34.88 35.12
N THR A 446 21.42 34.69 34.24
CA THR A 446 22.69 35.46 34.25
C THR A 446 22.77 36.43 33.08
N ALA A 447 23.58 37.48 33.22
CA ALA A 447 23.79 38.48 32.18
C ALA A 447 24.42 37.85 30.92
N VAL A 448 23.95 38.28 29.74
CA VAL A 448 24.55 37.90 28.46
C VAL A 448 25.60 38.95 28.10
N ASP A 449 26.86 38.54 27.99
CA ASP A 449 27.97 39.44 27.64
C ASP A 449 28.08 39.55 26.11
N VAL A 450 27.99 40.77 25.58
CA VAL A 450 27.90 41.05 24.12
C VAL A 450 29.06 41.94 23.65
N SER A 451 30.24 41.76 24.27
CA SER A 451 31.44 42.54 23.91
C SER A 451 31.93 42.28 22.47
N GLU A 452 32.16 43.37 21.73
CA GLU A 452 32.08 43.49 20.26
C GLU A 452 33.07 42.68 19.39
N ARG A 453 34.01 41.90 19.94
CA ARG A 453 35.09 41.31 19.11
C ARG A 453 35.41 39.83 19.30
N LYS A 454 34.81 39.13 20.27
CA LYS A 454 35.08 37.69 20.49
C LYS A 454 33.84 36.80 20.66
N SER A 455 32.64 37.35 20.86
CA SER A 455 31.48 36.56 21.36
C SER A 455 30.34 36.29 20.37
N ARG A 456 30.57 36.38 19.05
CA ARG A 456 29.53 36.10 18.03
C ARG A 456 28.82 34.75 18.25
N ASN A 457 29.54 33.77 18.81
CA ASN A 457 29.02 32.43 19.07
C ASN A 457 28.53 32.21 20.52
N GLU A 458 28.59 33.21 21.40
CA GLU A 458 28.24 33.06 22.82
C GLU A 458 26.80 33.47 23.15
N HIS A 459 26.17 34.24 22.25
CA HIS A 459 24.77 34.62 22.35
C HIS A 459 23.99 34.23 21.09
N MET A 460 22.71 33.92 21.26
CA MET A 460 21.75 33.69 20.17
C MET A 460 20.58 34.65 20.29
N VAL A 461 20.13 35.16 19.15
CA VAL A 461 18.96 36.04 19.03
C VAL A 461 17.84 35.31 18.28
N THR A 462 16.70 35.15 18.95
CA THR A 462 15.53 34.52 18.37
C THR A 462 14.85 35.45 17.34
N PRO A 463 13.99 34.93 16.45
CA PRO A 463 13.21 35.77 15.52
C PRO A 463 12.28 36.78 16.21
N CYS A 464 11.93 36.54 17.48
CA CYS A 464 11.19 37.47 18.32
C CYS A 464 12.09 38.47 19.08
N CYS A 465 13.37 38.57 18.70
CA CYS A 465 14.38 39.49 19.23
C CYS A 465 14.73 39.30 20.71
N HIS A 466 14.50 38.10 21.27
CA HIS A 466 14.97 37.73 22.60
C HIS A 466 16.39 37.16 22.55
N VAL A 467 17.20 37.50 23.54
CA VAL A 467 18.63 37.17 23.60
C VAL A 467 18.88 36.14 24.70
N PHE A 468 19.68 35.11 24.39
CA PHE A 468 20.04 34.04 25.32
C PHE A 468 21.50 33.65 25.11
N HIS A 469 22.14 33.01 26.11
CA HIS A 469 23.41 32.32 25.85
C HIS A 469 23.20 31.19 24.86
N THR A 470 24.14 31.00 23.94
CA THR A 470 24.09 29.93 22.92
C THR A 470 23.86 28.56 23.56
N GLY A 471 24.68 28.20 24.57
CA GLY A 471 24.53 26.91 25.25
C GLY A 471 23.19 26.72 25.96
N CYS A 472 22.60 27.79 26.49
CA CYS A 472 21.29 27.74 27.14
C CYS A 472 20.17 27.52 26.12
N LEU A 473 20.17 28.29 25.02
CA LEU A 473 19.13 28.17 24.01
C LEU A 473 19.23 26.87 23.22
N GLU A 474 20.43 26.39 22.89
CA GLU A 474 20.62 25.09 22.25
C GLU A 474 20.09 23.94 23.11
N GLN A 475 20.37 23.96 24.41
CA GLN A 475 19.87 22.94 25.35
C GLN A 475 18.36 23.02 25.50
N TRP A 476 17.78 24.22 25.49
CA TRP A 476 16.34 24.41 25.51
C TRP A 476 15.68 23.90 24.22
N MET A 477 16.25 24.20 23.05
CA MET A 477 15.77 23.75 21.75
C MET A 477 15.73 22.22 21.64
N LYS A 478 16.62 21.49 22.35
CA LYS A 478 16.56 20.02 22.49
C LYS A 478 15.27 19.51 23.14
N ILE A 479 14.68 20.31 24.01
CA ILE A 479 13.46 19.98 24.76
C ILE A 479 12.23 20.54 24.03
N LYS A 480 12.24 21.82 23.66
CA LYS A 480 11.13 22.50 22.97
C LYS A 480 11.62 23.57 21.98
N LEU A 481 11.00 23.63 20.80
CA LEU A 481 11.25 24.65 19.76
C LEU A 481 10.39 25.91 19.95
N GLU A 482 10.34 26.43 21.19
CA GLU A 482 9.56 27.62 21.55
C GLU A 482 10.44 28.57 22.38
N CYS A 483 10.32 29.88 22.16
CA CYS A 483 11.04 30.89 22.92
C CYS A 483 10.66 30.81 24.41
N PRO A 484 11.62 30.72 25.35
CA PRO A 484 11.33 30.68 26.79
C PRO A 484 10.53 31.87 27.33
N ILE A 485 10.61 33.02 26.65
CA ILE A 485 9.98 34.27 27.10
C ILE A 485 8.57 34.41 26.52
N CYS A 486 8.43 34.44 25.19
CA CYS A 486 7.14 34.71 24.53
C CYS A 486 6.48 33.49 23.88
N ARG A 487 7.09 32.31 23.98
CA ARG A 487 6.60 31.04 23.38
C ARG A 487 6.44 31.07 21.85
N SER A 488 7.01 32.07 21.16
CA SER A 488 7.09 32.06 19.70
C SER A 488 7.96 30.90 19.23
N HIS A 489 7.56 30.21 18.16
CA HIS A 489 8.33 29.11 17.58
C HIS A 489 9.74 29.54 17.14
N LEU A 490 10.71 28.64 17.29
CA LEU A 490 12.11 28.85 16.90
C LEU A 490 12.44 28.02 15.64
N PRO A 491 12.77 28.64 14.49
CA PRO A 491 13.20 27.91 13.29
C PRO A 491 14.51 27.14 13.53
N ILE A 492 14.65 25.97 12.92
CA ILE A 492 15.90 25.21 12.97
C ILE A 492 16.83 25.78 11.89
N SER A 493 18.06 26.17 12.26
CA SER A 493 19.12 26.64 11.36
C SER A 493 19.87 25.52 10.65
#